data_AF-A0A351GET3-F1
#
_entry.id   AF-A0A351GET3-F1
#
_cell.length_a   1.000
_cell.length_b   1.000
_cell.length_c   1.000
_cell.angle_alpha   90.00
_cell.angle_beta   90.00
_cell.angle_gamma   90.00
#
_symmetry.space_group_name_H-M   'P 1'
#
loop_
_entity.id
_entity.type
_entity.pdbx_description
1 polymer ?
#
loop_
_entity_poly.entity_id
_entity_poly.type
_entity_poly.pdbx_seq_one_letter_code
_entity_poly.pdbx_strand_id
1 'polypeptide(L)'
;MLGQARYSSGDYGCGGHPEAVLIQDNDVFFVDESRQAVMRLGGEQLAPISEKNMSSFFEDFFKAGHAKYVSGYDPRISTYFITGYGGTVDGYEPQTVGYDVARGVWQSKYSFTPDVYANQNNMLYSAKYTSGNNIFWRHDSATRNNFYGTAANSEVEMVSKTSPSRVKVYNAVSYEGDSALWEMNPGAKTDLGQTSGTITSWSEKEGSYYASMPRNTSTGAFGSITEDFFVGTLSSTSDTFNYKSSLRLSRIGLPTVSGPPTGISVKVNENANEILSVNTSTDVIQFASNLQEGDVGQDCTISVTRDLTKSTEDVMRGHYAKIKLTNSSNAKHELYCINTHITDSKSHHPLGQQ
;
A
#
# COMPACT_ATOMS: atom_id res chain seq x y z
N MET A 1 20.99 -48.81 -25.51
CA MET A 1 21.96 -47.74 -25.84
C MET A 1 21.36 -46.46 -25.29
N LEU A 2 21.91 -45.91 -24.20
CA LEU A 2 21.56 -44.55 -23.79
C LEU A 2 21.99 -43.62 -24.93
N GLY A 3 21.13 -42.69 -25.33
CA GLY A 3 21.41 -41.77 -26.44
C GLY A 3 22.64 -40.89 -26.19
N GLN A 4 23.13 -40.22 -27.24
CA GLN A 4 24.20 -39.24 -27.10
C GLN A 4 23.75 -38.10 -26.17
N ALA A 5 24.58 -37.73 -25.20
CA ALA A 5 24.30 -36.60 -24.32
C ALA A 5 24.11 -35.33 -25.15
N ARG A 6 22.94 -34.69 -24.99
CA ARG A 6 22.65 -33.38 -25.56
C ARG A 6 22.67 -32.36 -24.44
N TYR A 7 23.58 -31.39 -24.56
CA TYR A 7 23.66 -30.27 -23.63
C TYR A 7 22.60 -29.24 -24.02
N SER A 8 21.90 -28.70 -23.02
CA SER A 8 21.00 -27.58 -23.25
C SER A 8 21.81 -26.35 -23.65
N SER A 9 21.22 -25.49 -24.49
CA SER A 9 21.82 -24.18 -24.80
C SER A 9 21.69 -23.26 -23.58
N GLY A 10 22.79 -22.65 -23.15
CA GLY A 10 22.86 -21.75 -21.99
C GLY A 10 23.73 -22.32 -20.86
N ASP A 11 24.40 -21.44 -20.14
CA ASP A 11 25.42 -21.80 -19.14
C ASP A 11 24.83 -21.76 -17.71
N TYR A 12 23.71 -22.41 -17.47
CA TYR A 12 23.03 -22.37 -16.16
C TYR A 12 23.30 -23.65 -15.37
N GLY A 13 23.37 -23.54 -14.04
CA GLY A 13 23.59 -24.68 -13.16
C GLY A 13 22.86 -24.54 -11.83
N CYS A 14 22.70 -25.65 -11.10
CA CYS A 14 22.00 -25.65 -9.81
C CYS A 14 22.79 -24.99 -8.66
N GLY A 15 23.95 -24.40 -8.93
CA GLY A 15 24.68 -23.54 -7.98
C GLY A 15 25.13 -24.19 -6.66
N GLY A 16 25.10 -25.52 -6.54
CA GLY A 16 25.34 -26.21 -5.26
C GLY A 16 24.07 -26.50 -4.45
N HIS A 17 22.90 -26.31 -5.03
CA HIS A 17 21.57 -26.56 -4.45
C HIS A 17 20.83 -27.70 -5.16
N PRO A 18 21.34 -28.95 -5.12
CA PRO A 18 20.65 -30.09 -5.73
C PRO A 18 19.26 -30.34 -5.11
N GLU A 19 19.05 -29.94 -3.86
CA GLU A 19 17.77 -30.04 -3.15
C GLU A 19 16.63 -29.19 -3.76
N ALA A 20 16.98 -28.20 -4.58
CA ALA A 20 16.04 -27.31 -5.27
C ALA A 20 15.74 -27.77 -6.71
N VAL A 21 16.37 -28.87 -7.14
CA VAL A 21 16.10 -29.47 -8.44
C VAL A 21 14.83 -30.31 -8.32
N LEU A 22 13.82 -29.96 -9.10
CA LEU A 22 12.57 -30.69 -9.18
C LEU A 22 12.35 -31.19 -10.60
N ILE A 23 12.18 -32.50 -10.74
CA ILE A 23 11.77 -33.13 -11.99
C ILE A 23 10.30 -33.49 -11.86
N GLN A 24 9.47 -32.91 -12.72
CA GLN A 24 8.05 -33.21 -12.79
C GLN A 24 7.69 -33.47 -14.24
N ASP A 25 7.33 -34.71 -14.55
CA ASP A 25 7.04 -35.17 -15.91
C ASP A 25 8.21 -34.86 -16.87
N ASN A 26 8.01 -33.97 -17.85
CA ASN A 26 9.04 -33.54 -18.81
C ASN A 26 9.68 -32.19 -18.46
N ASP A 27 9.34 -31.60 -17.32
CA ASP A 27 9.86 -30.33 -16.86
C ASP A 27 10.88 -30.53 -15.74
N VAL A 28 12.01 -29.83 -15.85
CA VAL A 28 13.01 -29.73 -14.79
C VAL A 28 13.07 -28.29 -14.31
N PHE A 29 12.87 -28.08 -13.02
CA PHE A 29 13.00 -26.79 -12.37
C PHE A 29 14.24 -26.80 -11.49
N PHE A 30 14.97 -25.69 -11.45
CA PHE A 30 16.12 -25.53 -10.57
C PHE A 30 16.45 -24.06 -10.33
N VAL A 31 17.30 -23.81 -9.35
CA VAL A 31 17.79 -22.48 -8.98
C VAL A 31 19.23 -22.33 -9.43
N ASP A 32 19.53 -21.22 -10.11
CA ASP A 32 20.89 -20.76 -10.33
C ASP A 32 21.12 -19.51 -9.50
N GLU A 33 21.66 -19.70 -8.28
CA GLU A 33 21.88 -18.60 -7.35
C GLU A 33 22.90 -17.59 -7.88
N SER A 34 23.95 -18.06 -8.57
CA SER A 34 25.00 -17.20 -9.13
C SER A 34 24.47 -16.20 -10.14
N ARG A 35 23.41 -16.59 -10.87
CA ARG A 35 22.71 -15.75 -11.84
C ARG A 35 21.40 -15.17 -11.33
N GLN A 36 21.08 -15.40 -10.06
CA GLN A 36 19.84 -14.92 -9.44
C GLN A 36 18.61 -15.31 -10.26
N ALA A 37 18.57 -16.56 -10.73
CA ALA A 37 17.54 -17.04 -11.63
C ALA A 37 16.89 -18.34 -11.15
N VAL A 38 15.58 -18.42 -11.34
CA VAL A 38 14.84 -19.69 -11.26
C VAL A 38 14.59 -20.16 -12.69
N MET A 39 15.01 -21.38 -12.99
CA MET A 39 15.05 -21.93 -14.33
C MET A 39 13.98 -23.02 -14.51
N ARG A 40 13.41 -23.09 -15.70
CA ARG A 40 12.64 -24.25 -16.18
C ARG A 40 13.27 -24.76 -17.47
N LEU A 41 13.54 -26.05 -17.52
CA LEU A 41 13.82 -26.80 -18.74
C LEU A 41 12.57 -27.59 -19.11
N GLY A 42 11.85 -27.14 -20.13
CA GLY A 42 10.62 -27.77 -20.59
C GLY A 42 10.60 -27.85 -22.12
N GLY A 43 10.26 -29.03 -22.68
CA GLY A 43 10.18 -29.21 -24.13
C GLY A 43 11.46 -28.81 -24.88
N GLU A 44 12.62 -29.18 -24.34
CA GLU A 44 13.98 -28.84 -24.84
C GLU A 44 14.39 -27.36 -24.74
N GLN A 45 13.55 -26.48 -24.18
CA GLN A 45 13.87 -25.08 -23.97
C GLN A 45 14.20 -24.79 -22.52
N LEU A 46 15.36 -24.18 -22.30
CA LEU A 46 15.77 -23.64 -21.02
C LEU A 46 15.36 -22.16 -20.94
N ALA A 47 14.55 -21.80 -19.95
CA ALA A 47 14.03 -20.46 -19.78
C ALA A 47 14.14 -19.97 -18.32
N PRO A 48 14.60 -18.73 -18.08
CA PRO A 48 14.56 -18.11 -16.76
C PRO A 48 13.12 -17.70 -16.43
N ILE A 49 12.43 -18.52 -15.64
CA ILE A 49 11.05 -18.23 -15.23
C ILE A 49 10.99 -17.08 -14.22
N SER A 50 12.07 -16.79 -13.49
CA SER A 50 12.17 -15.65 -12.57
C SER A 50 12.01 -14.28 -13.25
N GLU A 51 12.36 -14.17 -14.54
CA GLU A 51 12.25 -12.92 -15.30
C GLU A 51 10.81 -12.59 -15.73
N LYS A 52 9.89 -13.54 -15.61
CA LYS A 52 8.50 -13.38 -16.06
C LYS A 52 7.70 -12.50 -15.11
N ASN A 53 7.73 -11.19 -15.36
CA ASN A 53 6.97 -10.15 -14.64
C ASN A 53 7.23 -10.09 -13.12
N MET A 54 8.30 -10.74 -12.63
CA MET A 54 8.70 -10.77 -11.22
C MET A 54 10.21 -10.59 -11.01
N SER A 55 10.94 -10.04 -11.99
CA SER A 55 12.39 -9.83 -11.89
C SER A 55 12.80 -9.07 -10.62
N SER A 56 12.15 -7.93 -10.34
CA SER A 56 12.40 -7.14 -9.12
C SER A 56 12.19 -7.95 -7.84
N PHE A 57 11.19 -8.83 -7.79
CA PHE A 57 10.98 -9.68 -6.63
C PHE A 57 12.12 -10.69 -6.49
N PHE A 58 12.54 -11.33 -7.59
CA PHE A 58 13.60 -12.32 -7.54
C PHE A 58 14.97 -11.71 -7.24
N GLU A 59 15.26 -10.51 -7.73
CA GLU A 59 16.45 -9.77 -7.31
C GLU A 59 16.51 -9.63 -5.78
N ASP A 60 15.40 -9.27 -5.14
CA ASP A 60 15.35 -9.13 -3.68
C ASP A 60 15.32 -10.48 -2.95
N PHE A 61 14.67 -11.50 -3.53
CA PHE A 61 14.70 -12.87 -3.04
C PHE A 61 16.14 -13.39 -2.98
N PHE A 62 16.91 -13.27 -4.07
CA PHE A 62 18.31 -13.73 -4.09
C PHE A 62 19.24 -12.85 -3.25
N LYS A 63 18.99 -11.53 -3.15
CA LYS A 63 19.74 -10.65 -2.22
C LYS A 63 19.60 -11.06 -0.75
N ALA A 64 18.54 -11.79 -0.38
CA ALA A 64 18.40 -12.31 0.98
C ALA A 64 19.48 -13.36 1.34
N GLY A 65 20.18 -13.92 0.33
CA GLY A 65 21.32 -14.82 0.50
C GLY A 65 20.93 -16.12 1.21
N HIS A 66 19.94 -16.82 0.67
CA HIS A 66 19.39 -18.04 1.26
C HIS A 66 20.44 -19.16 1.34
N ALA A 67 20.64 -19.76 2.51
CA ALA A 67 21.50 -20.94 2.68
C ALA A 67 20.97 -22.20 1.97
N LYS A 68 19.65 -22.28 1.73
CA LYS A 68 19.00 -23.45 1.11
C LYS A 68 17.77 -23.04 0.32
N TYR A 69 17.52 -23.72 -0.78
CA TYR A 69 16.27 -23.61 -1.54
C TYR A 69 15.53 -24.95 -1.53
N VAL A 70 14.21 -24.94 -1.45
CA VAL A 70 13.41 -26.16 -1.46
C VAL A 70 12.26 -25.96 -2.43
N SER A 71 12.03 -26.95 -3.30
CA SER A 71 10.99 -26.86 -4.32
C SER A 71 10.00 -28.00 -4.28
N GLY A 72 8.79 -27.75 -4.78
CA GLY A 72 7.71 -28.74 -4.86
C GLY A 72 6.74 -28.44 -5.99
N TYR A 73 5.83 -29.38 -6.26
CA TYR A 73 4.82 -29.21 -7.30
C TYR A 73 3.47 -29.73 -6.84
N ASP A 74 2.43 -28.90 -6.93
CA ASP A 74 1.04 -29.34 -6.76
C ASP A 74 0.45 -29.71 -8.13
N PRO A 75 0.30 -31.00 -8.44
CA PRO A 75 -0.25 -31.45 -9.72
C PRO A 75 -1.73 -31.09 -9.92
N ARG A 76 -2.50 -30.84 -8.84
CA ARG A 76 -3.92 -30.50 -8.94
C ARG A 76 -4.15 -29.12 -9.53
N ILE A 77 -3.28 -28.16 -9.20
CA ILE A 77 -3.37 -26.77 -9.66
C ILE A 77 -2.26 -26.39 -10.64
N SER A 78 -1.39 -27.35 -10.98
CA SER A 78 -0.24 -27.17 -11.88
C SER A 78 0.72 -26.06 -11.43
N THR A 79 1.00 -26.00 -10.13
CA THR A 79 1.82 -24.94 -9.53
C THR A 79 3.15 -25.49 -9.01
N TYR A 80 4.25 -24.95 -9.53
CA TYR A 80 5.60 -25.12 -8.99
C TYR A 80 5.81 -24.16 -7.83
N PHE A 81 6.35 -24.66 -6.72
CA PHE A 81 6.69 -23.86 -5.54
C PHE A 81 8.20 -23.84 -5.35
N ILE A 82 8.71 -22.70 -4.90
CA ILE A 82 10.07 -22.55 -4.42
C ILE A 82 10.06 -21.76 -3.11
N THR A 83 10.87 -22.23 -2.17
CA THR A 83 11.05 -21.62 -0.85
C THR A 83 12.52 -21.40 -0.58
N GLY A 84 12.89 -20.17 -0.21
CA GLY A 84 14.22 -19.83 0.27
C GLY A 84 14.32 -19.91 1.79
N TYR A 85 15.43 -20.46 2.31
CA TYR A 85 15.70 -20.68 3.73
C TYR A 85 17.04 -20.12 4.20
N GLY A 86 17.10 -19.73 5.49
CA GLY A 86 18.34 -19.40 6.19
C GLY A 86 19.14 -18.26 5.55
N GLY A 87 18.54 -17.08 5.42
CA GLY A 87 19.23 -15.93 4.83
C GLY A 87 20.25 -15.28 5.77
N THR A 88 21.07 -14.43 5.17
CA THR A 88 22.20 -13.75 5.83
C THR A 88 21.93 -12.29 6.17
N VAL A 89 20.75 -11.79 5.80
CA VAL A 89 20.31 -10.41 6.04
C VAL A 89 19.62 -10.24 7.39
N ASP A 90 19.78 -9.08 8.01
CA ASP A 90 19.06 -8.74 9.24
C ASP A 90 17.54 -8.75 9.02
N GLY A 91 16.79 -9.41 9.91
CA GLY A 91 15.34 -9.53 9.79
C GLY A 91 14.87 -10.50 8.69
N TYR A 92 15.73 -11.44 8.29
CA TYR A 92 15.40 -12.48 7.32
C TYR A 92 14.13 -13.27 7.69
N GLU A 93 13.24 -13.44 6.71
CA GLU A 93 12.08 -14.33 6.79
C GLU A 93 12.06 -15.27 5.57
N PRO A 94 11.83 -16.59 5.74
CA PRO A 94 11.68 -17.50 4.62
C PRO A 94 10.50 -17.09 3.73
N GLN A 95 10.69 -17.18 2.41
CA GLN A 95 9.69 -16.76 1.43
C GLN A 95 9.35 -17.91 0.49
N THR A 96 8.06 -18.16 0.31
CA THR A 96 7.52 -19.14 -0.64
C THR A 96 6.78 -18.44 -1.76
N VAL A 97 7.05 -18.81 -3.00
CA VAL A 97 6.39 -18.26 -4.18
C VAL A 97 6.00 -19.39 -5.14
N GLY A 98 4.85 -19.24 -5.81
CA GLY A 98 4.29 -20.24 -6.70
C GLY A 98 4.17 -19.79 -8.16
N TYR A 99 4.63 -20.63 -9.07
CA TYR A 99 4.57 -20.45 -10.52
C TYR A 99 3.54 -21.38 -11.15
N ASP A 100 2.54 -20.82 -11.81
CA ASP A 100 1.58 -21.56 -12.63
C ASP A 100 2.28 -22.04 -13.90
N VAL A 101 2.50 -23.34 -14.00
CA VAL A 101 3.19 -23.93 -15.13
C VAL A 101 2.34 -23.87 -16.41
N ALA A 102 1.01 -23.95 -16.27
CA ALA A 102 0.08 -23.95 -17.39
C ALA A 102 -0.13 -22.54 -17.98
N ARG A 103 -0.28 -21.52 -17.12
CA ARG A 103 -0.42 -20.11 -17.54
C ARG A 103 0.93 -19.43 -17.78
N GLY A 104 2.00 -19.98 -17.24
CA GLY A 104 3.35 -19.45 -17.40
C GLY A 104 3.61 -18.16 -16.61
N VAL A 105 2.98 -17.98 -15.46
CA VAL A 105 3.04 -16.77 -14.62
C VAL A 105 3.23 -17.14 -13.16
N TRP A 106 3.94 -16.29 -12.41
CA TRP A 106 3.96 -16.38 -10.95
C TRP A 106 2.63 -15.87 -10.38
N GLN A 107 1.98 -16.68 -9.54
CA GLN A 107 0.61 -16.43 -9.08
C GLN A 107 0.57 -15.65 -7.76
N SER A 108 1.31 -16.12 -6.76
CA SER A 108 1.21 -15.61 -5.40
C SER A 108 2.47 -15.90 -4.59
N LYS A 109 2.61 -15.12 -3.51
CA LYS A 109 3.43 -15.49 -2.35
C LYS A 109 2.56 -16.30 -1.40
N TYR A 110 3.16 -17.25 -0.69
CA TYR A 110 2.45 -18.16 0.21
C TYR A 110 3.02 -18.07 1.62
N SER A 111 2.15 -18.14 2.62
CA SER A 111 2.52 -18.02 4.03
C SER A 111 3.15 -19.29 4.61
N PHE A 112 3.02 -20.44 3.92
CA PHE A 112 3.62 -21.68 4.37
C PHE A 112 5.08 -21.77 3.93
N THR A 113 5.94 -22.14 4.86
CA THR A 113 7.37 -22.33 4.65
C THR A 113 7.75 -23.75 5.14
N PRO A 114 7.79 -24.76 4.25
CA PRO A 114 8.18 -26.13 4.57
C PRO A 114 9.64 -26.49 4.25
N ASP A 115 10.21 -27.38 5.05
CA ASP A 115 11.57 -27.89 4.85
C ASP A 115 11.69 -28.87 3.67
N VAL A 116 10.57 -29.48 3.27
CA VAL A 116 10.46 -30.38 2.13
C VAL A 116 9.03 -30.43 1.57
N TYR A 117 8.93 -30.64 0.26
CA TYR A 117 7.69 -30.92 -0.45
C TYR A 117 7.64 -32.36 -0.94
N ALA A 118 6.43 -32.88 -1.07
CA ALA A 118 6.15 -34.11 -1.80
C ALA A 118 4.78 -34.01 -2.47
N ASN A 119 4.54 -34.81 -3.49
CA ASN A 119 3.20 -35.00 -4.02
C ASN A 119 2.87 -36.49 -4.10
N GLN A 120 1.60 -36.82 -3.90
CA GLN A 120 1.10 -38.19 -4.04
C GLN A 120 -0.39 -38.14 -4.38
N ASN A 121 -0.86 -39.00 -5.29
CA ASN A 121 -2.27 -39.11 -5.68
C ASN A 121 -2.90 -37.75 -6.04
N ASN A 122 -2.20 -36.97 -6.87
CA ASN A 122 -2.64 -35.65 -7.30
C ASN A 122 -2.83 -34.63 -6.15
N MET A 123 -2.06 -34.75 -5.06
CA MET A 123 -2.15 -33.88 -3.89
C MET A 123 -0.76 -33.44 -3.43
N LEU A 124 -0.64 -32.15 -3.09
CA LEU A 124 0.55 -31.59 -2.48
C LEU A 124 0.60 -31.88 -0.98
N TYR A 125 1.77 -32.34 -0.54
CA TYR A 125 2.18 -32.48 0.83
C TYR A 125 3.40 -31.59 1.09
N SER A 126 3.46 -31.02 2.27
CA SER A 126 4.61 -30.28 2.75
C SER A 126 4.95 -30.73 4.15
N ALA A 127 6.23 -30.77 4.50
CA ALA A 127 6.64 -31.06 5.87
C ALA A 127 7.47 -29.93 6.46
N LYS A 128 7.23 -29.67 7.74
CA LYS A 128 8.04 -28.76 8.54
C LYS A 128 8.61 -29.55 9.71
N TYR A 129 9.92 -29.46 9.90
CA TYR A 129 10.63 -30.05 10.99
C TYR A 129 10.25 -29.31 12.27
N THR A 130 9.30 -29.89 13.00
CA THR A 130 8.88 -29.45 14.32
C THR A 130 9.03 -30.61 15.28
N SER A 131 9.19 -30.33 16.58
CA SER A 131 9.16 -31.39 17.59
C SER A 131 7.74 -31.96 17.68
N GLY A 132 7.52 -33.19 17.20
CA GLY A 132 6.22 -33.87 17.32
C GLY A 132 5.94 -34.93 16.24
N ASN A 133 4.73 -35.49 16.28
CA ASN A 133 4.34 -36.65 15.47
C ASN A 133 3.65 -36.28 14.13
N ASN A 134 3.20 -35.03 13.94
CA ASN A 134 2.46 -34.59 12.74
C ASN A 134 3.29 -33.64 11.88
N ILE A 135 4.29 -34.22 11.20
CA ILE A 135 5.24 -33.44 10.39
C ILE A 135 4.74 -33.19 8.96
N PHE A 136 3.80 -33.98 8.43
CA PHE A 136 3.26 -33.84 7.07
C PHE A 136 1.92 -33.11 7.05
N TRP A 137 1.79 -32.16 6.12
CA TRP A 137 0.64 -31.28 5.94
C TRP A 137 0.12 -31.40 4.52
N ARG A 138 -1.15 -31.77 4.38
CA ARG A 138 -1.84 -31.91 3.10
C ARG A 138 -2.55 -30.60 2.73
N HIS A 139 -2.37 -30.13 1.50
CA HIS A 139 -2.83 -28.80 1.05
C HIS A 139 -4.29 -28.78 0.52
N ASP A 140 -5.20 -29.40 1.28
CA ASP A 140 -6.63 -29.42 0.97
C ASP A 140 -7.54 -29.33 2.22
N SER A 141 -6.95 -29.13 3.40
CA SER A 141 -7.64 -29.03 4.70
C SER A 141 -8.89 -28.14 4.67
N ALA A 142 -9.94 -28.56 5.39
CA ALA A 142 -11.16 -27.76 5.59
C ALA A 142 -10.86 -26.44 6.32
N THR A 143 -9.94 -26.47 7.29
CA THR A 143 -9.38 -25.27 7.91
C THR A 143 -8.33 -24.70 6.97
N ARG A 144 -8.67 -23.59 6.30
CA ARG A 144 -7.78 -22.85 5.39
C ARG A 144 -6.82 -21.96 6.19
N ASN A 145 -5.79 -21.45 5.50
CA ASN A 145 -4.79 -20.52 6.05
C ASN A 145 -4.13 -20.97 7.36
N ASN A 146 -4.09 -22.27 7.65
CA ASN A 146 -3.39 -22.80 8.81
C ASN A 146 -2.28 -23.74 8.33
N PHE A 147 -1.05 -23.38 8.68
CA PHE A 147 0.14 -24.09 8.25
C PHE A 147 1.01 -24.37 9.46
N TYR A 148 1.32 -25.64 9.70
CA TYR A 148 2.23 -26.05 10.79
C TYR A 148 1.74 -25.61 12.18
N GLY A 149 0.42 -25.49 12.37
CA GLY A 149 -0.21 -25.06 13.61
C GLY A 149 -0.35 -23.55 13.76
N THR A 150 0.13 -22.76 12.79
CA THR A 150 0.06 -21.31 12.80
C THR A 150 -0.97 -20.83 11.77
N ALA A 151 -1.91 -20.00 12.21
CA ALA A 151 -2.83 -19.32 11.32
C ALA A 151 -2.14 -18.15 10.62
N ALA A 152 -2.49 -17.93 9.35
CA ALA A 152 -2.04 -16.84 8.52
C ALA A 152 -3.25 -16.10 7.95
N ASN A 153 -3.05 -14.87 7.47
CA ASN A 153 -4.10 -14.13 6.79
C ASN A 153 -4.00 -14.38 5.27
N SER A 154 -5.14 -14.40 4.59
CA SER A 154 -5.16 -14.13 3.15
C SER A 154 -4.93 -12.64 2.92
N GLU A 155 -4.05 -12.30 2.00
CA GLU A 155 -3.71 -10.91 1.68
C GLU A 155 -3.79 -10.67 0.17
N VAL A 156 -4.30 -9.51 -0.20
CA VAL A 156 -4.17 -8.97 -1.55
C VAL A 156 -3.72 -7.52 -1.45
N GLU A 157 -2.65 -7.18 -2.17
CA GLU A 157 -2.19 -5.80 -2.30
C GLU A 157 -2.40 -5.35 -3.74
N MET A 158 -3.10 -4.23 -3.91
CA MET A 158 -3.37 -3.62 -5.20
C MET A 158 -2.78 -2.23 -5.29
N VAL A 159 -2.45 -1.82 -6.51
CA VAL A 159 -1.98 -0.47 -6.81
C VAL A 159 -2.99 0.23 -7.71
N SER A 160 -3.75 1.17 -7.14
CA SER A 160 -4.64 2.04 -7.91
C SER A 160 -3.81 3.14 -8.55
N LYS A 161 -3.65 3.07 -9.89
CA LYS A 161 -2.75 3.94 -10.67
C LYS A 161 -3.34 4.45 -12.00
N THR A 162 -4.65 4.36 -12.18
CA THR A 162 -5.34 4.81 -13.40
C THR A 162 -5.01 6.28 -13.69
N SER A 163 -4.64 6.67 -14.90
CA SER A 163 -4.22 8.07 -15.20
C SER A 163 -3.05 8.55 -14.30
N PRO A 164 -1.85 7.97 -14.44
CA PRO A 164 -0.73 8.19 -13.52
C PRO A 164 -0.26 9.64 -13.46
N SER A 165 -0.38 10.42 -14.54
CA SER A 165 0.02 11.83 -14.57
C SER A 165 -0.84 12.76 -13.71
N ARG A 166 -1.98 12.28 -13.18
CA ARG A 166 -2.96 13.11 -12.47
C ARG A 166 -2.97 12.76 -10.99
N VAL A 167 -2.93 13.78 -10.14
CA VAL A 167 -3.16 13.62 -8.70
C VAL A 167 -4.64 13.31 -8.47
N LYS A 168 -4.92 12.23 -7.75
CA LYS A 168 -6.26 11.75 -7.42
C LYS A 168 -6.57 12.07 -5.97
N VAL A 169 -7.85 12.21 -5.67
CA VAL A 169 -8.40 12.08 -4.32
C VAL A 169 -9.08 10.72 -4.24
N TYR A 170 -8.74 9.92 -3.24
CA TYR A 170 -9.37 8.62 -2.98
C TYR A 170 -10.56 8.83 -2.06
N ASN A 171 -11.78 8.63 -2.58
CA ASN A 171 -13.02 8.88 -1.83
C ASN A 171 -13.54 7.63 -1.14
N ALA A 172 -13.38 6.47 -1.77
CA ALA A 172 -13.83 5.20 -1.24
C ALA A 172 -13.12 4.00 -1.85
N VAL A 173 -13.23 2.88 -1.15
CA VAL A 173 -12.88 1.56 -1.62
C VAL A 173 -14.16 0.72 -1.63
N SER A 174 -14.29 -0.15 -2.61
CA SER A 174 -15.31 -1.19 -2.57
C SER A 174 -14.76 -2.50 -3.08
N TYR A 175 -15.37 -3.61 -2.69
CA TYR A 175 -15.05 -4.91 -3.24
C TYR A 175 -16.31 -5.77 -3.43
N GLU A 176 -16.20 -6.70 -4.37
CA GLU A 176 -17.19 -7.74 -4.64
C GLU A 176 -16.64 -9.06 -4.11
N GLY A 177 -17.38 -9.72 -3.23
CA GLY A 177 -16.98 -10.97 -2.60
C GLY A 177 -18.15 -11.63 -1.89
N ASP A 178 -17.91 -12.79 -1.31
CA ASP A 178 -18.91 -13.57 -0.57
C ASP A 178 -18.96 -13.25 0.94
N SER A 179 -18.13 -12.31 1.40
CA SER A 179 -17.98 -12.02 2.82
C SER A 179 -17.52 -10.60 3.13
N ALA A 180 -18.05 -10.03 4.22
CA ALA A 180 -17.68 -8.72 4.78
C ALA A 180 -16.34 -8.72 5.56
N LEU A 181 -15.64 -9.87 5.64
CA LEU A 181 -14.50 -10.10 6.54
C LEU A 181 -13.15 -9.58 6.02
N TRP A 182 -13.12 -8.96 4.83
CA TRP A 182 -11.92 -8.29 4.36
C TRP A 182 -11.72 -6.96 5.09
N GLU A 183 -10.49 -6.67 5.52
CA GLU A 183 -10.15 -5.44 6.22
C GLU A 183 -9.03 -4.70 5.49
N MET A 184 -9.10 -3.36 5.47
CA MET A 184 -7.97 -2.52 5.04
C MET A 184 -7.16 -2.11 6.27
N ASN A 185 -6.09 -2.86 6.56
CA ASN A 185 -5.21 -2.68 7.72
C ASN A 185 -3.76 -2.98 7.28
N PRO A 186 -2.77 -2.09 7.47
CA PRO A 186 -2.73 -0.86 8.30
C PRO A 186 -3.33 0.40 7.67
N GLY A 187 -3.92 0.30 6.48
CA GLY A 187 -4.44 1.45 5.73
C GLY A 187 -3.81 1.55 4.35
N ALA A 188 -4.35 2.43 3.51
CA ALA A 188 -3.83 2.75 2.19
C ALA A 188 -2.62 3.68 2.28
N LYS A 189 -1.65 3.51 1.39
CA LYS A 189 -0.46 4.37 1.28
C LYS A 189 -0.39 5.03 -0.09
N THR A 190 -0.05 6.32 -0.16
CA THR A 190 0.13 7.01 -1.45
C THR A 190 1.60 7.32 -1.74
N ASP A 191 1.89 7.69 -2.98
CA ASP A 191 3.20 8.17 -3.42
C ASP A 191 3.63 9.47 -2.73
N LEU A 192 2.65 10.23 -2.22
CA LEU A 192 2.89 11.41 -1.39
C LEU A 192 3.15 11.04 0.08
N GLY A 193 3.48 9.79 0.42
CA GLY A 193 3.78 9.40 1.80
C GLY A 193 2.60 9.50 2.79
N GLN A 194 1.36 9.66 2.31
CA GLN A 194 0.19 9.62 3.17
C GLN A 194 -0.16 8.18 3.56
N THR A 195 -0.69 8.02 4.77
CA THR A 195 -1.20 6.74 5.29
C THR A 195 -2.63 6.97 5.78
N SER A 196 -3.60 6.28 5.19
CA SER A 196 -4.98 6.37 5.65
C SER A 196 -5.17 5.68 7.01
N GLY A 197 -6.27 5.99 7.69
CA GLY A 197 -6.81 5.08 8.71
C GLY A 197 -7.20 3.70 8.14
N THR A 198 -7.68 2.84 9.03
CA THR A 198 -8.11 1.48 8.68
C THR A 198 -9.59 1.40 8.30
N ILE A 199 -9.97 0.37 7.53
CA ILE A 199 -11.37 -0.01 7.29
C ILE A 199 -11.56 -1.43 7.85
N THR A 200 -12.38 -1.56 8.89
CA THR A 200 -12.73 -2.85 9.51
C THR A 200 -14.22 -3.18 9.40
N SER A 201 -15.00 -2.28 8.78
CA SER A 201 -16.43 -2.47 8.57
C SER A 201 -16.85 -1.89 7.22
N TRP A 202 -17.79 -2.56 6.57
CA TRP A 202 -18.26 -2.24 5.24
C TRP A 202 -19.78 -2.09 5.23
N SER A 203 -20.26 -1.13 4.43
CA SER A 203 -21.67 -1.02 4.08
C SER A 203 -21.92 -1.89 2.86
N GLU A 204 -22.72 -2.95 3.02
CA GLU A 204 -23.18 -3.74 1.89
C GLU A 204 -24.23 -2.96 1.10
N LYS A 205 -24.02 -2.82 -0.21
CA LYS A 205 -24.90 -2.14 -1.15
C LYS A 205 -24.86 -2.89 -2.47
N GLU A 206 -26.04 -3.30 -2.95
CA GLU A 206 -26.18 -3.93 -4.29
C GLU A 206 -25.28 -5.17 -4.47
N GLY A 207 -25.05 -5.93 -3.39
CA GLY A 207 -24.18 -7.12 -3.41
C GLY A 207 -22.67 -6.82 -3.40
N SER A 208 -22.28 -5.56 -3.17
CA SER A 208 -20.89 -5.13 -3.01
C SER A 208 -20.66 -4.53 -1.62
N TYR A 209 -19.45 -4.64 -1.11
CA TYR A 209 -19.03 -4.05 0.15
C TYR A 209 -18.36 -2.70 -0.10
N TYR A 210 -18.89 -1.63 0.49
CA TYR A 210 -18.43 -0.26 0.27
C TYR A 210 -18.00 0.40 1.59
N ALA A 211 -16.87 1.12 1.56
CA ALA A 211 -16.43 1.95 2.66
C ALA A 211 -15.78 3.23 2.14
N SER A 212 -16.10 4.35 2.79
CA SER A 212 -15.43 5.62 2.54
C SER A 212 -13.95 5.50 2.88
N MET A 213 -13.09 6.10 2.08
CA MET A 213 -11.65 6.11 2.30
C MET A 213 -11.36 6.89 3.59
N PRO A 214 -10.72 6.28 4.60
CA PRO A 214 -10.31 7.00 5.80
C PRO A 214 -9.36 8.14 5.44
N ARG A 215 -9.36 9.18 6.27
CA ARG A 215 -8.48 10.33 6.11
C ARG A 215 -7.02 9.97 6.41
N ASN A 216 -6.11 10.86 5.99
CA ASN A 216 -4.68 10.72 6.24
C ASN A 216 -4.38 10.85 7.75
N THR A 217 -3.71 9.85 8.30
CA THR A 217 -3.28 9.79 9.70
C THR A 217 -1.78 10.10 9.87
N SER A 218 -1.03 10.26 8.78
CA SER A 218 0.40 10.62 8.85
C SER A 218 0.58 12.01 9.48
N THR A 219 1.35 12.08 10.56
CA THR A 219 1.80 13.35 11.16
C THR A 219 2.97 13.92 10.36
N GLY A 220 2.86 15.19 9.94
CA GLY A 220 4.05 16.01 9.64
C GLY A 220 4.64 16.03 8.23
N ALA A 221 3.90 15.72 7.16
CA ALA A 221 4.40 16.04 5.81
C ALA A 221 3.35 16.25 4.72
N PHE A 222 2.15 15.67 4.82
CA PHE A 222 1.19 15.69 3.70
C PHE A 222 -0.26 15.80 4.17
N GLY A 223 -0.56 16.99 4.66
CA GLY A 223 -1.89 17.44 5.06
C GLY A 223 -1.68 18.81 5.68
N SER A 224 -1.92 19.87 4.91
CA SER A 224 -1.87 21.20 5.49
C SER A 224 -3.09 21.33 6.39
N ILE A 225 -2.87 21.35 7.70
CA ILE A 225 -3.86 21.81 8.67
C ILE A 225 -4.05 23.33 8.61
N THR A 226 -3.20 24.00 7.81
CA THR A 226 -3.15 25.42 7.61
C THR A 226 -3.85 25.78 6.29
N GLU A 227 -4.92 26.54 6.39
CA GLU A 227 -5.56 27.23 5.26
C GLU A 227 -5.00 28.65 5.19
N ASP A 228 -4.36 29.00 4.07
CA ASP A 228 -3.84 30.34 3.82
C ASP A 228 -4.82 31.18 3.00
N PHE A 229 -5.17 32.34 3.54
CA PHE A 229 -6.06 33.31 2.92
C PHE A 229 -5.28 34.58 2.64
N PHE A 230 -5.08 34.87 1.35
CA PHE A 230 -4.52 36.16 0.95
C PHE A 230 -5.61 37.24 1.02
N VAL A 231 -5.40 38.25 1.85
CA VAL A 231 -6.36 39.35 2.09
C VAL A 231 -5.87 40.68 1.55
N GLY A 232 -4.82 40.69 0.72
CA GLY A 232 -4.17 41.90 0.23
C GLY A 232 -3.63 42.74 1.38
N THR A 233 -3.53 44.05 1.18
CA THR A 233 -3.07 44.97 2.23
C THR A 233 -4.11 45.22 3.32
N LEU A 234 -3.69 45.22 4.59
CA LEU A 234 -4.51 45.58 5.75
C LEU A 234 -4.17 46.97 6.28
N SER A 235 -5.09 47.93 6.16
CA SER A 235 -4.92 49.30 6.67
C SER A 235 -5.71 49.52 7.96
N SER A 236 -5.11 50.15 8.97
CA SER A 236 -5.79 50.49 10.23
C SER A 236 -7.01 51.38 10.00
N THR A 237 -8.11 51.12 10.71
CA THR A 237 -9.26 52.04 10.78
C THR A 237 -9.17 52.94 12.01
N SER A 238 -10.15 53.83 12.21
CA SER A 238 -10.25 54.66 13.42
C SER A 238 -10.55 53.85 14.68
N ASP A 239 -11.05 52.63 14.53
CA ASP A 239 -11.46 51.77 15.64
C ASP A 239 -10.31 50.82 16.00
N THR A 240 -10.04 50.66 17.29
CA THR A 240 -8.95 49.82 17.79
C THR A 240 -9.08 48.36 17.27
N PHE A 241 -7.96 47.79 16.84
CA PHE A 241 -7.82 46.42 16.30
C PHE A 241 -8.63 46.10 15.03
N ASN A 242 -9.22 47.11 14.39
CA ASN A 242 -9.93 46.94 13.13
C ASN A 242 -9.03 47.32 11.96
N TYR A 243 -8.97 46.44 10.97
CA TYR A 243 -8.17 46.63 9.77
C TYR A 243 -9.02 46.37 8.54
N LYS A 244 -8.95 47.30 7.58
CA LYS A 244 -9.64 47.19 6.31
C LYS A 244 -8.76 46.48 5.29
N SER A 245 -9.31 45.45 4.66
CA SER A 245 -8.69 44.73 3.55
C SER A 245 -8.87 45.51 2.24
N SER A 246 -7.84 45.47 1.39
CA SER A 246 -7.94 45.97 0.00
C SER A 246 -8.70 45.01 -0.93
N LEU A 247 -8.93 43.77 -0.49
CA LEU A 247 -9.71 42.77 -1.22
C LEU A 247 -11.13 42.65 -0.64
N ARG A 248 -12.06 42.19 -1.48
CA ARG A 248 -13.44 41.91 -1.04
C ARG A 248 -13.50 40.62 -0.22
N LEU A 249 -13.73 40.75 1.08
CA LEU A 249 -13.76 39.62 2.01
C LEU A 249 -14.93 38.66 1.75
N SER A 250 -16.01 39.16 1.15
CA SER A 250 -17.15 38.34 0.68
C SER A 250 -16.77 37.23 -0.31
N ARG A 251 -15.58 37.28 -0.94
CA ARG A 251 -15.08 36.25 -1.87
C ARG A 251 -14.02 35.32 -1.29
N ILE A 252 -13.44 35.67 -0.14
CA ILE A 252 -12.30 34.96 0.45
C ILE A 252 -12.78 33.92 1.49
N GLY A 253 -13.98 34.11 2.06
CA GLY A 253 -14.59 33.11 2.95
C GLY A 253 -13.81 32.87 4.24
N LEU A 254 -13.23 33.92 4.82
CA LEU A 254 -12.49 33.84 6.08
C LEU A 254 -13.37 33.26 7.20
N PRO A 255 -12.85 32.30 7.99
CA PRO A 255 -13.58 31.79 9.14
C PRO A 255 -13.64 32.87 10.24
N THR A 256 -14.82 33.09 10.80
CA THR A 256 -14.97 33.83 12.06
C THR A 256 -14.63 32.90 13.21
N VAL A 257 -13.59 33.22 13.97
CA VAL A 257 -13.13 32.39 15.10
C VAL A 257 -13.34 33.17 16.40
N SER A 258 -14.57 33.16 16.93
CA SER A 258 -14.88 33.87 18.17
C SER A 258 -14.66 32.99 19.40
N GLY A 259 -13.76 33.41 20.30
CA GLY A 259 -13.49 32.77 21.59
C GLY A 259 -12.19 31.96 21.60
N PRO A 260 -11.59 31.71 22.79
CA PRO A 260 -10.30 31.04 22.89
C PRO A 260 -10.43 29.59 22.41
N PRO A 261 -9.86 29.18 21.27
CA PRO A 261 -10.11 27.84 20.77
C PRO A 261 -9.08 26.89 21.36
N THR A 262 -9.53 25.86 22.05
CA THR A 262 -8.81 24.60 22.13
C THR A 262 -8.75 24.04 20.69
N GLY A 263 -7.67 24.32 19.98
CA GLY A 263 -7.31 23.67 18.72
C GLY A 263 -7.55 24.42 17.41
N ILE A 264 -7.55 25.76 17.42
CA ILE A 264 -7.38 26.58 16.20
C ILE A 264 -6.36 27.67 16.52
N SER A 265 -5.34 27.84 15.67
CA SER A 265 -4.41 28.95 15.74
C SER A 265 -4.47 29.79 14.47
N VAL A 266 -4.49 31.11 14.61
CA VAL A 266 -4.48 32.05 13.49
C VAL A 266 -3.16 32.82 13.52
N LYS A 267 -2.56 32.99 12.34
CA LYS A 267 -1.40 33.85 12.15
C LYS A 267 -1.71 34.87 11.06
N VAL A 268 -1.22 36.10 11.23
CA VAL A 268 -1.17 37.13 10.18
C VAL A 268 0.31 37.32 9.86
N ASN A 269 0.73 37.03 8.63
CA ASN A 269 2.14 37.09 8.22
C ASN A 269 3.09 36.42 9.25
N GLU A 270 2.75 35.18 9.64
CA GLU A 270 3.47 34.36 10.63
C GLU A 270 3.31 34.75 12.11
N ASN A 271 2.81 35.96 12.40
CA ASN A 271 2.57 36.45 13.75
C ASN A 271 1.23 35.95 14.31
N ALA A 272 1.24 35.35 15.50
CA ALA A 272 0.02 34.84 16.14
C ALA A 272 -0.99 35.96 16.42
N ASN A 273 -2.25 35.73 16.08
CA ASN A 273 -3.37 36.62 16.40
C ASN A 273 -4.69 35.82 16.47
N GLU A 274 -5.82 36.48 16.68
CA GLU A 274 -7.15 35.88 16.63
C GLU A 274 -8.10 36.78 15.83
N ILE A 275 -9.01 36.19 15.05
CA ILE A 275 -10.03 36.93 14.27
C ILE A 275 -11.34 36.94 15.05
N LEU A 276 -11.65 38.06 15.69
CA LEU A 276 -12.86 38.23 16.48
C LEU A 276 -14.11 38.38 15.60
N SER A 277 -14.01 39.13 14.50
CA SER A 277 -15.11 39.29 13.55
C SER A 277 -14.61 39.65 12.15
N VAL A 278 -15.41 39.30 11.14
CA VAL A 278 -15.18 39.67 9.73
C VAL A 278 -16.45 40.33 9.20
N ASN A 279 -16.37 41.63 8.91
CA ASN A 279 -17.46 42.36 8.27
C ASN A 279 -17.25 42.37 6.75
N THR A 280 -17.96 41.50 6.06
CA THR A 280 -17.91 41.35 4.60
C THR A 280 -18.60 42.47 3.82
N SER A 281 -19.37 43.34 4.50
CA SER A 281 -20.01 44.50 3.88
C SER A 281 -19.08 45.72 3.83
N THR A 282 -18.20 45.85 4.82
CA THR A 282 -17.21 46.94 4.91
C THR A 282 -15.78 46.50 4.62
N ASP A 283 -15.56 45.20 4.38
CA ASP A 283 -14.26 44.54 4.19
C ASP A 283 -13.30 44.79 5.37
N VAL A 284 -13.84 44.80 6.59
CA VAL A 284 -13.09 45.03 7.84
C VAL A 284 -12.96 43.72 8.62
N ILE A 285 -11.74 43.45 9.10
CA ILE A 285 -11.41 42.35 10.00
C ILE A 285 -11.07 42.94 11.37
N GLN A 286 -11.68 42.41 12.41
CA GLN A 286 -11.35 42.74 13.80
C GLN A 286 -10.45 41.65 14.37
N PHE A 287 -9.27 42.03 14.84
CA PHE A 287 -8.35 41.11 15.54
C PHE A 287 -8.43 41.28 17.05
N ALA A 288 -7.92 40.29 17.80
CA ALA A 288 -7.82 40.39 19.27
C ALA A 288 -6.67 41.29 19.74
N SER A 289 -5.68 41.54 18.88
CA SER A 289 -4.53 42.39 19.15
C SER A 289 -4.09 43.16 17.91
N ASN A 290 -3.30 44.22 18.09
CA ASN A 290 -2.74 44.98 16.97
C ASN A 290 -1.88 44.05 16.09
N LEU A 291 -1.95 44.24 14.77
CA LEU A 291 -0.97 43.68 13.86
C LEU A 291 0.42 44.22 14.19
N GLN A 292 1.47 43.46 13.85
CA GLN A 292 2.82 44.00 13.95
C GLN A 292 2.98 45.21 13.05
N GLU A 293 3.78 46.18 13.48
CA GLU A 293 3.98 47.44 12.77
C GLU A 293 4.43 47.24 11.31
N GLY A 294 5.22 46.18 11.05
CA GLY A 294 5.66 45.79 9.71
C GLY A 294 4.59 45.14 8.81
N ASP A 295 3.47 44.70 9.36
CA ASP A 295 2.37 44.07 8.61
C ASP A 295 1.32 45.09 8.16
N VAL A 296 1.22 46.24 8.82
CA VAL A 296 0.20 47.25 8.50
C VAL A 296 0.53 47.94 7.17
N GLY A 297 -0.43 47.93 6.25
CA GLY A 297 -0.30 48.51 4.92
C GLY A 297 0.55 47.69 3.94
N GLN A 298 1.06 46.53 4.37
CA GLN A 298 1.73 45.54 3.52
C GLN A 298 0.76 44.42 3.16
N ASP A 299 1.14 43.62 2.16
CA ASP A 299 0.39 42.42 1.80
C ASP A 299 0.33 41.45 2.99
N CYS A 300 -0.89 41.00 3.29
CA CYS A 300 -1.16 40.13 4.42
C CYS A 300 -1.74 38.79 3.97
N THR A 301 -1.15 37.73 4.50
CA THR A 301 -1.67 36.37 4.46
C THR A 301 -2.14 35.99 5.86
N ILE A 302 -3.38 35.51 5.94
CA ILE A 302 -3.95 34.94 7.16
C ILE A 302 -3.86 33.43 7.06
N SER A 303 -3.10 32.82 7.95
CA SER A 303 -2.95 31.37 8.06
C SER A 303 -3.83 30.85 9.20
N VAL A 304 -4.80 30.00 8.89
CA VAL A 304 -5.69 29.36 9.87
C VAL A 304 -5.30 27.91 10.01
N THR A 305 -4.74 27.56 11.16
CA THR A 305 -4.30 26.19 11.47
C THR A 305 -5.29 25.52 12.43
N ARG A 306 -5.84 24.36 12.07
CA ARG A 306 -6.75 23.58 12.92
C ARG A 306 -6.06 22.34 13.50
N ASP A 307 -6.44 21.95 14.72
CA ASP A 307 -6.02 20.67 15.29
C ASP A 307 -6.57 19.51 14.47
N LEU A 308 -5.75 18.46 14.34
CA LEU A 308 -6.14 17.23 13.67
C LEU A 308 -7.18 16.50 14.50
N THR A 309 -8.36 16.34 13.93
CA THR A 309 -9.40 15.41 14.38
C THR A 309 -9.74 14.50 13.21
N LYS A 310 -10.26 13.29 13.46
CA LYS A 310 -10.74 12.39 12.39
C LYS A 310 -11.71 13.06 11.40
N SER A 311 -12.39 14.13 11.83
CA SER A 311 -13.28 14.96 11.00
C SER A 311 -12.58 16.06 10.19
N THR A 312 -11.38 16.49 10.59
CA THR A 312 -10.60 17.58 9.97
C THR A 312 -9.34 17.12 9.25
N GLU A 313 -8.97 15.84 9.35
CA GLU A 313 -7.83 15.24 8.64
C GLU A 313 -7.98 15.35 7.11
N ASP A 314 -6.84 15.52 6.41
CA ASP A 314 -6.81 15.70 4.96
C ASP A 314 -7.28 14.43 4.22
N VAL A 315 -7.90 14.62 3.07
CA VAL A 315 -8.28 13.50 2.21
C VAL A 315 -7.04 12.82 1.65
N MET A 316 -7.14 11.51 1.42
CA MET A 316 -6.09 10.75 0.78
C MET A 316 -5.91 11.20 -0.68
N ARG A 317 -4.70 11.61 -1.05
CA ARG A 317 -4.29 12.11 -2.36
C ARG A 317 -3.00 11.48 -2.86
N GLY A 318 -2.89 11.33 -4.18
CA GLY A 318 -1.67 10.87 -4.81
C GLY A 318 -1.82 10.51 -6.28
N HIS A 319 -0.71 10.35 -6.98
CA HIS A 319 -0.69 9.76 -8.32
C HIS A 319 -1.03 8.27 -8.28
N TYR A 320 -0.69 7.56 -7.21
CA TYR A 320 -1.15 6.20 -6.98
C TYR A 320 -1.38 5.93 -5.49
N ALA A 321 -2.18 4.91 -5.20
CA ALA A 321 -2.35 4.37 -3.85
C ALA A 321 -2.09 2.86 -3.87
N LYS A 322 -1.31 2.40 -2.91
CA LYS A 322 -1.21 1.00 -2.52
C LYS A 322 -2.26 0.73 -1.46
N ILE A 323 -3.14 -0.22 -1.73
CA ILE A 323 -4.18 -0.64 -0.81
C ILE A 323 -3.91 -2.12 -0.53
N LYS A 324 -3.99 -2.52 0.73
CA LYS A 324 -3.86 -3.91 1.14
C LYS A 324 -5.16 -4.32 1.84
N LEU A 325 -5.75 -5.42 1.39
CA LEU A 325 -6.87 -6.06 2.07
C LEU A 325 -6.41 -7.39 2.68
N THR A 326 -6.83 -7.63 3.92
CA THR A 326 -6.50 -8.83 4.69
C THR A 326 -7.77 -9.52 5.16
N ASN A 327 -7.80 -10.85 5.13
CA ASN A 327 -8.86 -11.68 5.72
C ASN A 327 -8.24 -12.76 6.60
N SER A 328 -8.58 -12.76 7.90
CA SER A 328 -8.05 -13.68 8.92
C SER A 328 -8.88 -14.94 9.11
N SER A 329 -9.93 -15.12 8.30
CA SER A 329 -10.79 -16.29 8.37
C SER A 329 -10.09 -17.54 7.83
N ASN A 330 -10.36 -18.67 8.48
CA ASN A 330 -9.95 -20.00 8.04
C ASN A 330 -11.04 -20.72 7.25
N ALA A 331 -12.13 -20.04 6.91
CA ALA A 331 -13.15 -20.54 6.00
C ALA A 331 -12.79 -20.21 4.54
N LYS A 332 -13.43 -20.90 3.60
CA LYS A 332 -13.33 -20.54 2.18
C LYS A 332 -14.07 -19.21 1.97
N HIS A 333 -13.40 -18.26 1.31
CA HIS A 333 -13.96 -16.99 0.85
C HIS A 333 -13.54 -16.73 -0.60
N GLU A 334 -14.36 -15.98 -1.30
CA GLU A 334 -14.15 -15.56 -2.68
C GLU A 334 -14.14 -14.02 -2.76
N LEU A 335 -13.14 -13.49 -3.48
CA LEU A 335 -12.98 -12.07 -3.74
C LEU A 335 -12.87 -11.90 -5.26
N TYR A 336 -13.87 -11.25 -5.84
CA TYR A 336 -14.03 -11.18 -7.30
C TYR A 336 -13.43 -9.91 -7.89
N CYS A 337 -13.63 -8.77 -7.21
CA CYS A 337 -13.20 -7.47 -7.69
C CYS A 337 -12.92 -6.51 -6.54
N ILE A 338 -11.97 -5.60 -6.72
CA ILE A 338 -11.71 -4.49 -5.80
C ILE A 338 -11.63 -3.21 -6.62
N ASN A 339 -12.42 -2.22 -6.22
CA ASN A 339 -12.61 -0.96 -6.92
C ASN A 339 -12.20 0.20 -6.01
N THR A 340 -11.60 1.23 -6.62
CA THR A 340 -11.31 2.51 -5.96
C THR A 340 -12.13 3.61 -6.59
N HIS A 341 -12.87 4.35 -5.76
CA HIS A 341 -13.66 5.49 -6.19
C HIS A 341 -12.80 6.75 -6.06
N ILE A 342 -12.30 7.22 -7.19
CA ILE A 342 -11.39 8.36 -7.27
C ILE A 342 -12.07 9.57 -7.89
N THR A 343 -11.71 10.75 -7.41
CA THR A 343 -11.99 12.01 -8.07
C THR A 343 -10.67 12.69 -8.38
N ASP A 344 -10.71 13.62 -9.31
CA ASP A 344 -9.51 14.38 -9.63
C ASP A 344 -9.21 15.32 -8.49
N SER A 345 -7.96 15.32 -8.04
CA SER A 345 -7.49 16.39 -7.17
C SER A 345 -7.51 17.65 -8.01
N LYS A 346 -8.56 18.45 -7.82
CA LYS A 346 -8.58 19.83 -8.25
C LYS A 346 -7.61 20.57 -7.35
N SER A 347 -6.31 20.45 -7.63
CA SER A 347 -5.36 21.40 -7.05
C SER A 347 -5.72 22.76 -7.61
N HIS A 348 -5.94 23.71 -6.70
CA HIS A 348 -5.56 25.08 -6.92
C HIS A 348 -4.09 25.05 -7.35
N HIS A 349 -3.81 25.09 -8.66
CA HIS A 349 -2.46 25.25 -9.18
C HIS A 349 -2.55 26.04 -10.48
N PRO A 350 -1.89 27.21 -10.54
CA PRO A 350 -0.74 27.28 -11.44
C PRO A 350 0.52 27.95 -10.88
N LEU A 351 0.63 28.36 -9.60
CA LEU A 351 1.88 28.92 -9.03
C LEU A 351 1.93 28.68 -7.49
N GLY A 352 2.49 27.54 -7.08
CA GLY A 352 2.89 27.26 -5.69
C GLY A 352 4.37 26.88 -5.58
N GLN A 353 5.18 27.31 -6.56
CA GLN A 353 6.63 27.40 -6.41
C GLN A 353 6.96 28.85 -6.14
N GLN A 354 7.09 29.21 -4.86
CA GLN A 354 8.30 29.74 -4.25
C GLN A 354 8.10 29.89 -2.74
#